data_AF-A0A8D1YID7-F1
#
_entry.id   AF-A0A8D1YID7-F1
#
_cell.length_a   1.000
_cell.length_b   1.000
_cell.length_c   1.000
_cell.angle_alpha   90.00
_cell.angle_beta   90.00
_cell.angle_gamma   90.00
#
_symmetry.space_group_name_H-M   'P 1'
#
loop_
_entity.id
_entity.type
_entity.pdbx_description
1 polymer ?
#
loop_
_entity_poly.entity_id
_entity_poly.type
_entity_poly.pdbx_seq_one_letter_code
_entity_poly.pdbx_strand_id
1 'polypeptide(L)'
;MENIFEEIIAGNFPNLKDTGFKIQEAQRAPNKLNPNRPTPRHIIIKMAKVSDKERILKAAREKQNVTYKGTPIRISADFSTETLQARREWQEIFKVLKGKNMQPRILYPARISFKIEGEIKIFPNKQKLKEYSNTKPRLKEILKGLL
;
A
#
# COMPACT_ATOMS: atom_id res chain seq x y z
N MET A 1 12.28 -17.41 10.69
CA MET A 1 11.52 -16.57 9.73
C MET A 1 12.31 -15.33 9.34
N GLU A 2 13.08 -14.76 10.27
CA GLU A 2 13.94 -13.60 10.07
C GLU A 2 14.93 -13.80 8.90
N ASN A 3 15.61 -14.96 8.83
CA ASN A 3 16.54 -15.27 7.74
C ASN A 3 15.89 -15.22 6.34
N ILE A 4 14.62 -15.62 6.19
CA ILE A 4 13.91 -15.58 4.91
C ILE A 4 13.72 -14.13 4.46
N PHE A 5 13.38 -13.24 5.39
CA PHE A 5 13.19 -11.83 5.08
C PHE A 5 14.51 -11.19 4.68
N GLU A 6 15.59 -11.46 5.41
CA GLU A 6 16.93 -10.97 5.08
C GLU A 6 17.39 -11.46 3.69
N GLU A 7 17.18 -12.73 3.36
CA GLU A 7 17.43 -13.27 2.01
C GLU A 7 16.63 -12.52 0.93
N ILE A 8 15.35 -12.24 1.16
CA ILE A 8 14.51 -11.48 0.23
C ILE A 8 15.05 -10.07 0.05
N ILE A 9 15.41 -9.39 1.15
CA ILE A 9 15.93 -8.02 1.10
C ILE A 9 17.27 -7.99 0.36
N ALA A 10 18.22 -8.85 0.72
CA ALA A 10 19.54 -8.89 0.10
C ALA A 10 19.47 -9.26 -1.40
N GLY A 11 18.58 -10.19 -1.76
CA GLY A 11 18.41 -10.61 -3.15
C GLY A 11 17.66 -9.60 -4.02
N ASN A 12 16.80 -8.77 -3.43
CA ASN A 12 15.94 -7.86 -4.21
C ASN A 12 16.29 -6.38 -4.15
N PHE A 13 16.83 -5.92 -3.02
CA PHE A 13 17.02 -4.50 -2.71
C PHE A 13 18.46 -4.25 -2.25
N PRO A 14 19.45 -4.23 -3.15
CA PRO A 14 20.86 -4.07 -2.79
C PRO A 14 21.10 -2.78 -1.98
N ASN A 15 20.37 -1.70 -2.29
CA ASN A 15 20.44 -0.42 -1.57
C ASN A 15 20.00 -0.49 -0.10
N LEU A 16 19.37 -1.58 0.33
CA LEU A 16 18.87 -1.78 1.69
C LEU A 16 19.65 -2.85 2.47
N LYS A 17 20.64 -3.50 1.84
CA LYS A 17 21.37 -4.64 2.41
C LYS A 17 22.12 -4.27 3.70
N ASP A 18 22.76 -3.11 3.72
CA ASP A 18 23.67 -2.70 4.81
C ASP A 18 22.97 -1.87 5.91
N THR A 19 21.63 -1.79 5.88
CA THR A 19 20.89 -0.91 6.80
C THR A 19 20.70 -1.52 8.20
N GLY A 20 20.91 -2.83 8.36
CA GLY A 20 20.79 -3.52 9.66
C GLY A 20 19.39 -3.40 10.26
N PHE A 21 18.37 -3.86 9.54
CA PHE A 21 16.98 -3.77 9.99
C PHE A 21 16.74 -4.52 11.30
N LYS A 22 16.12 -3.86 12.27
CA LYS A 22 15.68 -4.51 13.51
C LYS A 22 14.26 -5.03 13.37
N ILE A 23 14.10 -6.35 13.40
CA ILE A 23 12.80 -7.04 13.42
C ILE A 23 12.39 -7.24 14.88
N GLN A 24 11.15 -6.88 15.23
CA GLN A 24 10.60 -7.17 16.56
C GLN A 24 9.97 -8.56 16.62
N GLU A 25 9.29 -8.96 15.56
CA GLU A 25 8.56 -10.22 15.50
C GLU A 25 8.38 -10.64 14.04
N ALA A 26 8.48 -11.94 13.77
CA ALA A 26 8.17 -12.50 12.46
C ALA A 26 7.42 -13.83 12.63
N GLN A 27 6.16 -13.87 12.18
CA GLN A 27 5.29 -15.04 12.35
C GLN A 27 4.48 -15.35 11.09
N ARG A 28 3.96 -16.59 11.00
CA ARG A 28 3.03 -17.00 9.94
C ARG A 28 1.60 -16.82 10.41
N ALA A 29 0.81 -16.08 9.65
CA ALA A 29 -0.60 -15.83 9.94
C ALA A 29 -1.53 -16.50 8.91
N PRO A 30 -2.62 -17.14 9.36
CA PRO A 30 -3.00 -17.41 10.75
C PRO A 30 -2.14 -18.53 11.40
N ASN A 31 -2.05 -18.54 12.75
CA ASN A 31 -1.23 -19.50 13.49
C ASN A 31 -1.66 -20.96 13.26
N LYS A 32 -2.97 -21.20 13.14
CA LYS A 32 -3.54 -22.52 12.84
C LYS A 32 -3.42 -22.85 11.35
N LEU A 33 -2.96 -24.07 11.05
CA LEU A 33 -2.93 -24.60 9.69
C LEU A 33 -4.34 -25.06 9.30
N ASN A 34 -4.83 -24.61 8.15
CA ASN A 34 -6.05 -25.16 7.55
C ASN A 34 -5.63 -26.11 6.41
N PRO A 35 -5.82 -27.43 6.54
CA PRO A 35 -5.42 -28.41 5.53
C PRO A 35 -6.16 -28.24 4.21
N ASN A 36 -7.36 -27.63 4.21
CA ASN A 36 -8.16 -27.41 3.01
C ASN A 36 -7.74 -26.18 2.20
N ARG A 37 -6.76 -25.39 2.69
CA ARG A 37 -6.31 -24.17 2.01
C ARG A 37 -5.10 -24.50 1.11
N PRO A 38 -5.25 -24.42 -0.24
CA PRO A 38 -4.16 -24.77 -1.17
C PRO A 38 -3.06 -23.70 -1.22
N THR A 39 -3.35 -22.47 -0.78
CA THR A 39 -2.38 -21.36 -0.82
C THR A 39 -1.49 -21.33 0.43
N PRO A 40 -0.20 -20.98 0.30
CA PRO A 40 0.67 -20.74 1.45
C PRO A 40 0.11 -19.69 2.43
N ARG A 41 0.43 -19.83 3.72
CA ARG A 41 0.10 -18.83 4.75
C ARG A 41 0.92 -17.56 4.56
N HIS A 42 0.35 -16.41 4.91
CA HIS A 42 1.06 -15.14 4.89
C HIS A 42 2.09 -15.08 6.01
N ILE A 43 3.13 -14.28 5.80
CA ILE A 43 4.16 -13.98 6.80
C ILE A 43 3.94 -12.53 7.23
N ILE A 44 3.75 -12.31 8.53
CA ILE A 44 3.66 -10.99 9.12
C ILE A 44 5.00 -10.70 9.80
N ILE A 45 5.59 -9.56 9.44
CA ILE A 45 6.86 -9.09 9.99
C ILE A 45 6.61 -7.73 10.63
N LYS A 46 6.85 -7.66 11.94
CA LYS A 46 6.76 -6.45 12.73
C LYS A 46 8.15 -5.82 12.80
N MET A 47 8.31 -4.67 12.15
CA MET A 47 9.55 -3.89 12.17
C MET A 47 9.66 -3.08 13.46
N ALA A 48 10.88 -2.89 13.97
CA ALA A 48 11.10 -2.05 15.15
C ALA A 48 10.90 -0.55 14.86
N LYS A 49 11.20 -0.12 13.63
CA LYS A 49 11.04 1.27 13.19
C LYS A 49 10.06 1.36 12.03
N VAL A 50 9.16 2.34 12.11
CA VAL A 50 8.18 2.62 11.04
C VAL A 50 8.88 3.13 9.77
N SER A 51 9.97 3.89 9.91
CA SER A 51 10.79 4.38 8.79
C SER A 51 11.28 3.24 7.90
N ASP A 52 11.68 2.13 8.51
CA ASP A 52 12.27 0.99 7.81
C ASP A 52 11.19 0.23 7.04
N LYS A 53 10.03 0.03 7.68
CA LYS A 53 8.82 -0.51 7.03
C LYS A 53 8.45 0.31 5.80
N GLU A 54 8.42 1.63 5.90
CA GLU A 54 8.06 2.52 4.78
C GLU A 54 9.09 2.46 3.64
N ARG A 55 10.39 2.43 3.96
CA ARG A 55 11.47 2.29 2.98
C ARG A 55 11.38 0.98 2.20
N ILE A 56 11.17 -0.14 2.89
CA ILE A 56 11.04 -1.45 2.25
C ILE A 56 9.80 -1.50 1.36
N LEU A 57 8.66 -0.99 1.84
CA LEU A 57 7.43 -0.94 1.05
C LEU A 57 7.56 -0.03 -0.17
N LYS A 58 8.32 1.07 -0.07
CA LYS A 58 8.61 1.96 -1.19
C LYS A 58 9.48 1.23 -2.23
N ALA A 59 10.58 0.62 -1.81
CA ALA A 59 11.48 -0.12 -2.69
C ALA A 59 10.75 -1.29 -3.40
N ALA A 60 9.90 -2.01 -2.68
CA ALA A 60 9.09 -3.10 -3.25
C ALA A 60 8.12 -2.60 -4.34
N ARG A 61 7.50 -1.42 -4.15
CA ARG A 61 6.61 -0.82 -5.16
C ARG A 61 7.36 -0.32 -6.38
N GLU A 62 8.55 0.25 -6.20
CA GLU A 62 9.39 0.74 -7.30
C GLU A 62 9.92 -0.43 -8.14
N LYS A 63 10.31 -1.53 -7.50
CA LYS A 63 10.79 -2.73 -8.21
C LYS A 63 9.68 -3.49 -8.95
N GLN A 64 8.46 -3.52 -8.39
CA GLN A 64 7.28 -4.28 -8.85
C GLN A 64 7.44 -5.81 -8.87
N ASN A 65 8.57 -6.34 -9.34
CA ASN A 65 8.89 -7.77 -9.42
C ASN A 65 9.85 -8.17 -8.29
N VAL A 66 9.28 -8.57 -7.15
CA VAL A 66 10.05 -9.13 -6.03
C VAL A 66 9.99 -10.65 -6.12
N THR A 67 11.14 -11.31 -6.03
CA THR A 67 11.23 -12.78 -6.14
C THR A 67 11.94 -13.39 -4.95
N TYR A 68 11.53 -14.59 -4.56
CA TYR A 68 12.23 -15.42 -3.59
C TYR A 68 12.48 -16.80 -4.20
N LYS A 69 13.76 -17.20 -4.31
CA LYS A 69 14.18 -18.48 -4.93
C LYS A 69 13.50 -18.73 -6.29
N GLY A 70 13.50 -17.70 -7.15
CA GLY A 70 12.88 -17.75 -8.48
C GLY A 70 11.35 -17.61 -8.51
N THR A 71 10.67 -17.66 -7.36
CA THR A 71 9.19 -17.53 -7.29
C THR A 71 8.80 -16.06 -7.05
N PRO A 72 7.86 -15.49 -7.82
CA PRO A 72 7.37 -14.13 -7.57
C PRO A 72 6.60 -14.06 -6.25
N ILE A 73 6.87 -13.02 -5.48
CA ILE A 73 6.24 -12.76 -4.18
C ILE A 73 5.72 -11.33 -4.11
N ARG A 74 4.70 -11.11 -3.27
CA ARG A 74 4.12 -9.80 -3.04
C ARG A 74 4.40 -9.34 -1.61
N ILE A 75 5.04 -8.19 -1.47
CA ILE A 75 5.20 -7.50 -0.19
C ILE A 75 4.17 -6.37 -0.11
N SER A 76 3.33 -6.39 0.92
CA SER A 76 2.31 -5.36 1.16
C SER A 76 2.25 -4.98 2.63
N ALA A 77 1.76 -3.77 2.90
CA ALA A 77 1.48 -3.37 4.27
C ALA A 77 0.30 -4.16 4.82
N ASP A 78 0.42 -4.58 6.07
CA ASP A 78 -0.71 -5.11 6.85
C ASP A 78 -1.55 -3.93 7.38
N PHE A 79 -2.86 -4.02 7.19
CA PHE A 79 -3.85 -2.98 7.51
C PHE A 79 -5.02 -3.63 8.26
N SER A 80 -5.65 -2.88 9.17
CA SER A 80 -6.92 -3.32 9.76
C SER A 80 -7.99 -3.51 8.68
N THR A 81 -8.99 -4.34 8.98
CA THR A 81 -10.15 -4.57 8.10
C THR A 81 -10.84 -3.27 7.71
N GLU A 82 -11.03 -2.37 8.67
CA GLU A 82 -11.58 -1.02 8.47
C GLU A 82 -10.72 -0.19 7.50
N THR A 83 -9.40 -0.19 7.68
CA THR A 83 -8.48 0.55 6.81
C THR A 83 -8.46 -0.03 5.40
N LEU A 84 -8.54 -1.35 5.28
CA LEU A 84 -8.65 -2.03 3.98
C LEU A 84 -9.95 -1.65 3.27
N GLN A 85 -11.06 -1.60 3.98
CA GLN A 85 -12.36 -1.23 3.42
C GLN A 85 -12.37 0.23 2.96
N ALA A 86 -11.89 1.16 3.79
CA ALA A 86 -11.75 2.56 3.41
C ALA A 86 -10.82 2.74 2.19
N ARG A 87 -9.77 1.93 2.05
CA ARG A 87 -8.90 1.94 0.85
C ARG A 87 -9.58 1.35 -0.40
N ARG A 88 -10.50 0.40 -0.24
CA ARG A 88 -11.30 -0.16 -1.34
C ARG A 88 -12.26 0.88 -1.90
N GLU A 89 -12.85 1.68 -1.02
CA GLU A 89 -13.72 2.78 -1.42
C GLU A 89 -13.01 3.81 -2.31
N TRP A 90 -11.70 4.00 -2.14
CA TRP A 90 -10.89 4.86 -2.98
C TRP A 90 -10.50 4.25 -4.34
N GLN A 91 -10.68 2.95 -4.58
CA GLN A 91 -10.14 2.29 -5.78
C GLN A 91 -10.72 2.84 -7.08
N GLU A 92 -12.05 2.96 -7.17
CA GLU A 92 -12.70 3.47 -8.37
C GLU A 92 -12.35 4.94 -8.62
N ILE A 93 -12.35 5.76 -7.56
CA ILE A 93 -11.91 7.16 -7.63
C ILE A 93 -10.45 7.25 -8.08
N PHE A 94 -9.57 6.41 -7.56
CA PHE A 94 -8.15 6.37 -7.91
C PHE A 94 -7.95 6.05 -9.41
N LYS A 95 -8.68 5.07 -9.96
CA LYS A 95 -8.63 4.72 -11.38
C LYS A 95 -9.00 5.91 -12.27
N VAL A 96 -10.10 6.59 -11.94
CA VAL A 96 -10.57 7.76 -12.70
C VAL A 96 -9.58 8.92 -12.62
N LEU A 97 -9.07 9.25 -11.43
CA LEU A 97 -8.07 10.30 -11.24
C LEU A 97 -6.75 9.97 -11.98
N LYS A 98 -6.36 8.70 -12.03
CA LYS A 98 -5.18 8.24 -12.77
C LYS A 98 -5.35 8.45 -14.27
N GLY A 99 -6.53 8.15 -14.82
CA GLY A 99 -6.87 8.38 -16.23
C GLY A 99 -6.93 9.86 -16.64
N LYS A 100 -7.05 10.78 -15.67
CA LYS A 100 -7.03 12.23 -15.91
C LYS A 100 -5.67 12.88 -15.59
N ASN A 101 -4.60 12.09 -15.44
CA ASN A 101 -3.24 12.54 -15.14
C ASN A 101 -3.11 13.37 -13.85
N MET A 102 -4.00 13.18 -12.87
CA MET A 102 -4.02 13.92 -11.61
C MET A 102 -3.04 13.37 -10.55
N GLN A 103 -2.17 12.43 -10.93
CA GLN A 103 -1.14 11.85 -10.05
C GLN A 103 -1.67 11.41 -8.67
N PRO A 104 -2.73 10.57 -8.60
CA PRO A 104 -3.31 10.20 -7.32
C PRO A 104 -2.37 9.33 -6.49
N ARG A 105 -2.40 9.50 -5.16
CA ARG A 105 -1.68 8.68 -4.18
C ARG A 105 -2.61 8.34 -3.01
N ILE A 106 -2.57 7.09 -2.54
CA ILE A 106 -3.28 6.66 -1.32
C ILE A 106 -2.28 6.67 -0.17
N LEU A 107 -2.47 7.60 0.75
CA LEU A 107 -1.65 7.80 1.93
C LEU A 107 -2.17 6.97 3.12
N TYR A 108 -1.27 6.71 4.07
CA TYR A 108 -1.65 6.10 5.34
C TYR A 108 -2.55 7.04 6.17
N PRO A 109 -3.56 6.52 6.90
CA PRO A 109 -4.06 5.15 6.88
C PRO A 109 -4.94 4.87 5.65
N ALA A 110 -5.87 5.76 5.30
CA ALA A 110 -6.76 5.63 4.14
C ALA A 110 -7.16 7.00 3.56
N ARG A 111 -6.17 7.86 3.29
CA ARG A 111 -6.40 9.21 2.72
C ARG A 111 -6.04 9.21 1.24
N ILE A 112 -6.80 9.91 0.39
CA ILE A 112 -6.43 10.09 -1.02
C ILE A 112 -5.81 11.47 -1.20
N SER A 113 -4.74 11.56 -1.99
CA SER A 113 -4.21 12.83 -2.48
C SER A 113 -4.09 12.82 -3.98
N PHE A 114 -4.25 13.99 -4.60
CA PHE A 114 -4.07 14.16 -6.04
C PHE A 114 -3.75 15.62 -6.37
N LYS A 115 -3.15 15.84 -7.53
CA LYS A 115 -2.81 17.16 -8.05
C LYS A 115 -4.00 17.70 -8.85
N ILE A 116 -4.48 18.88 -8.47
CA ILE A 116 -5.52 19.63 -9.18
C ILE A 116 -5.13 21.10 -9.22
N GLU A 117 -5.22 21.73 -10.39
CA GLU A 117 -4.90 23.16 -10.57
C GLU A 117 -3.48 23.56 -10.07
N GLY A 118 -2.52 22.64 -10.13
CA GLY A 118 -1.14 22.88 -9.68
C GLY A 118 -0.88 22.51 -8.22
N GLU A 119 -1.93 22.40 -7.38
CA GLU A 119 -1.82 22.09 -5.96
C GLU A 119 -2.07 20.61 -5.65
N ILE A 120 -1.38 20.08 -4.64
CA ILE A 120 -1.67 18.75 -4.10
C ILE A 120 -2.70 18.90 -2.99
N LYS A 121 -3.89 18.34 -3.17
CA LYS A 121 -4.92 18.27 -2.13
C LYS A 121 -4.98 16.88 -1.52
N ILE A 122 -5.35 16.81 -0.24
CA ILE A 122 -5.42 15.56 0.53
C ILE A 122 -6.78 15.47 1.21
N PHE A 123 -7.50 14.38 0.98
CA PHE A 123 -8.84 14.13 1.51
C PHE A 123 -8.83 12.91 2.44
N PRO A 124 -9.35 13.03 3.67
CA PRO A 124 -9.37 11.93 4.62
C PRO A 124 -10.53 10.95 4.39
N ASN A 125 -11.64 11.41 3.82
CA ASN A 125 -12.83 10.59 3.56
C ASN A 125 -13.57 11.08 2.30
N LYS A 126 -14.50 10.27 1.80
CA LYS A 126 -15.31 10.58 0.61
C LYS A 126 -16.18 11.83 0.79
N GLN A 127 -16.70 12.07 1.99
CA GLN A 127 -17.57 13.21 2.26
C GLN A 127 -16.86 14.55 2.03
N LYS A 128 -15.64 14.72 2.56
CA LYS A 128 -14.85 15.94 2.31
C LYS A 128 -14.47 16.10 0.84
N LEU A 129 -14.24 14.99 0.13
CA LEU A 129 -14.02 15.04 -1.32
C LEU A 129 -15.29 15.47 -2.06
N LYS A 130 -16.47 15.02 -1.63
CA LYS A 130 -17.77 15.42 -2.18
C LYS A 130 -18.02 16.92 -1.99
N GLU A 131 -17.83 17.42 -0.78
CA GLU A 131 -17.93 18.86 -0.46
C GLU A 131 -17.00 19.70 -1.35
N TYR A 132 -15.73 19.28 -1.49
CA TYR A 132 -14.78 19.97 -2.37
C TYR A 132 -15.14 19.84 -3.86
N SER A 133 -15.66 18.70 -4.30
CA SER A 133 -16.10 18.52 -5.69
C SER A 133 -17.26 19.46 -6.05
N ASN A 134 -18.14 19.79 -5.09
CA ASN A 134 -19.26 20.68 -5.33
C ASN A 134 -18.82 22.13 -5.62
N THR A 135 -17.66 22.56 -5.11
CA THR A 135 -17.12 23.90 -5.39
C THR A 135 -16.29 23.94 -6.67
N LYS A 136 -16.01 22.79 -7.31
CA LYS A 136 -15.14 22.66 -8.48
C LYS A 136 -15.86 21.88 -9.61
N PRO A 137 -16.51 22.56 -10.58
CA PRO A 137 -17.30 21.93 -11.63
C PRO A 137 -16.56 20.84 -12.41
N ARG A 138 -15.29 21.08 -12.77
CA ARG A 138 -14.43 20.10 -13.47
C ARG A 138 -14.22 18.82 -12.66
N LEU A 139 -14.01 18.95 -11.35
CA LEU A 139 -13.82 17.79 -10.47
C LEU A 139 -15.14 17.03 -10.27
N LYS A 140 -16.25 17.75 -10.15
CA LYS A 140 -17.60 17.17 -10.05
C LYS A 140 -17.95 16.32 -11.27
N GLU A 141 -17.62 16.79 -12.46
CA GLU A 141 -17.84 16.06 -13.70
C GLU A 141 -16.99 14.79 -13.79
N ILE A 142 -15.70 14.89 -13.44
CA ILE A 142 -14.78 13.75 -13.45
C ILE A 142 -15.22 12.66 -12.48
N LEU A 143 -15.72 13.03 -11.30
CA LEU A 143 -16.13 12.10 -10.25
C LEU A 143 -17.64 11.81 -10.25
N LYS A 144 -18.34 12.13 -11.34
CA LYS A 144 -19.78 11.92 -11.47
C LYS A 144 -20.13 10.43 -11.34
N GLY A 145 -21.06 10.12 -10.43
CA GLY A 145 -21.49 8.74 -10.15
C GLY A 145 -20.59 7.97 -9.17
N LEU A 146 -19.49 8.57 -8.67
CA LEU A 146 -18.59 7.96 -7.69
C LEU A 146 -18.68 8.57 -6.28
N LEU A 147 -19.30 9.76 -6.16
CA LEU A 147 -19.42 10.56 -4.93
C LEU A 147 -20.87 10.84 -4.55
#